data_AF-A0AB74TWX2-F1
#
_entry.id   AF-A0AB74TWX2-F1
#
_cell.length_a   1.000
_cell.length_b   1.000
_cell.length_c   1.000
_cell.angle_alpha   90.00
_cell.angle_beta   90.00
_cell.angle_gamma   90.00
#
_symmetry.space_group_name_H-M   'P 1'
#
loop_
_entity.id
_entity.type
_entity.pdbx_description
1 polymer ?
#
loop_
_entity_poly.entity_id
_entity_poly.type
_entity_poly.pdbx_seq_one_letter_code
_entity_poly.pdbx_strand_id
1 'polypeptide(L)'
;MDETNYEESEGAQRPVRSQRNESESRRQLTSREFFKEAYENCFRYLNVGSLREAKEMTLGEYFLRMRAYILKQLDEQERLYNQAWLVARVFPAVDAKTGEYVVTDIADVFDREKREAEIFRGQPTKEEQKSDAFRRLMRVKERQEAFRKRGGD
;
A
#
# COMPACT_ATOMS: atom_id res chain seq x y z
N MET A 1 16.38 -60.82 0.33
CA MET A 1 17.44 -60.04 -0.33
C MET A 1 16.80 -59.37 -1.53
N ASP A 2 16.44 -58.09 -1.53
CA ASP A 2 16.68 -57.01 -0.58
C ASP A 2 15.50 -56.05 -0.58
N GLU A 3 15.17 -55.58 0.62
CA GLU A 3 14.29 -54.44 0.86
C GLU A 3 15.10 -53.15 0.60
N THR A 4 14.67 -52.34 -0.36
CA THR A 4 15.13 -50.94 -0.42
C THR A 4 13.99 -50.03 -0.01
N ASN A 5 14.01 -49.72 1.30
CA ASN A 5 13.34 -48.60 1.92
C ASN A 5 13.64 -47.32 1.14
N TYR A 6 12.61 -46.68 0.57
CA TYR A 6 12.67 -45.27 0.23
C TYR A 6 12.24 -44.50 1.48
N GLU A 7 13.22 -43.81 2.06
CA GLU A 7 13.11 -42.99 3.26
C GLU A 7 12.01 -41.93 3.11
N GLU A 8 11.08 -41.92 4.08
CA GLU A 8 10.23 -40.76 4.34
C GLU A 8 11.10 -39.57 4.70
N SER A 9 11.31 -38.66 3.75
CA SER A 9 11.84 -37.34 4.07
C SER A 9 10.73 -36.54 4.75
N GLU A 10 10.71 -36.54 6.08
CA GLU A 10 9.94 -35.59 6.89
C GLU A 10 10.28 -34.16 6.46
N GLY A 11 9.39 -33.56 5.67
CA GLY A 11 9.45 -32.15 5.33
C GLY A 11 9.25 -31.33 6.59
N ALA A 12 10.36 -30.92 7.21
CA ALA A 12 10.39 -30.02 8.35
C ALA A 12 9.50 -28.80 8.09
N GLN A 13 8.32 -28.79 8.72
CA GLN A 13 7.45 -27.64 8.80
C GLN A 13 8.19 -26.54 9.54
N ARG A 14 8.80 -25.62 8.77
CA ARG A 14 9.36 -24.39 9.32
C ARG A 14 8.22 -23.65 10.01
N PRO A 15 8.31 -23.36 11.32
CA PRO A 15 7.27 -22.58 11.98
C PRO A 15 7.19 -21.22 11.30
N VAL A 16 6.05 -20.95 10.67
CA VAL A 16 5.67 -19.63 10.18
C VAL A 16 5.81 -18.70 11.38
N ARG A 17 6.74 -17.76 11.28
CA ARG A 17 7.06 -16.77 12.31
C ARG A 17 5.80 -15.97 12.60
N SER A 18 5.05 -16.47 13.56
CA SER A 18 3.92 -15.84 14.21
C SER A 18 4.31 -14.42 14.61
N GLN A 19 3.56 -13.47 14.06
CA GLN A 19 3.26 -12.17 14.63
C GLN A 19 4.47 -11.41 15.20
N ARG A 20 5.20 -10.70 14.32
CA ARG A 20 5.89 -9.50 14.77
C ARG A 20 4.82 -8.46 15.11
N ASN A 21 4.67 -8.23 16.40
CA ASN A 21 3.98 -7.08 16.97
C ASN A 21 4.45 -5.80 16.28
N GLU A 22 3.61 -5.22 15.42
CA GLU A 22 3.80 -3.86 14.89
C GLU A 22 2.78 -2.92 15.54
N SER A 23 2.80 -2.89 16.88
CA SER A 23 2.68 -1.59 17.55
C SER A 23 4.07 -0.97 17.53
N GLU A 24 4.57 -0.60 16.34
CA GLU A 24 5.71 0.31 16.24
C GLU A 24 5.26 1.63 16.85
N SER A 25 5.54 1.77 18.15
CA SER A 25 5.48 3.04 18.85
C SER A 25 6.24 4.04 18.00
N ARG A 26 5.56 5.05 17.44
CA ARG A 26 6.17 6.06 16.56
C ARG A 26 7.40 6.61 17.25
N ARG A 27 8.58 6.11 16.87
CA ARG A 27 9.83 6.55 17.47
C ARG A 27 9.99 8.02 17.10
N GLN A 28 9.99 8.89 18.11
CA GLN A 28 10.30 10.29 17.88
C GLN A 28 11.77 10.40 17.47
N LEU A 29 11.97 10.77 16.21
CA LEU A 29 13.29 11.05 15.67
C LEU A 29 13.85 12.29 16.35
N THR A 30 15.15 12.25 16.64
CA THR A 30 15.86 13.48 17.00
C THR A 30 15.91 14.40 15.78
N SER A 31 16.05 15.72 16.00
CA SER A 31 16.15 16.68 14.89
C SER A 31 17.31 16.34 13.93
N ARG A 32 18.43 15.85 14.48
CA ARG A 32 19.59 15.43 13.68
C ARG A 32 19.28 14.24 12.78
N GLU A 33 18.59 13.23 13.30
CA GLU A 33 18.17 12.06 12.52
C GLU A 33 17.16 12.48 11.44
N PHE A 34 16.18 13.32 11.79
CA PHE A 34 15.20 13.84 10.84
C PHE A 34 15.86 14.59 9.68
N PHE A 35 16.77 15.53 9.97
CA PHE A 35 17.45 16.28 8.89
C PHE A 35 18.31 15.38 8.02
N LYS A 36 18.96 14.37 8.60
CA LYS A 36 19.72 13.38 7.83
C LYS A 36 18.82 12.64 6.84
N GLU A 37 17.68 12.13 7.32
CA GLU A 37 16.69 11.45 6.47
C GLU A 37 16.12 12.39 5.40
N ALA A 38 15.81 13.63 5.76
CA ALA A 38 15.31 14.63 4.82
C ALA A 38 16.31 14.89 3.68
N TYR A 39 17.60 15.04 3.99
CA TYR A 39 18.64 15.19 2.96
C TYR A 39 18.76 13.95 2.08
N GLU A 40 18.74 12.75 2.65
CA GLU A 40 18.75 11.49 1.88
C GLU A 40 17.56 11.41 0.92
N ASN A 41 16.36 11.78 1.39
CA ASN A 41 15.14 11.83 0.57
C ASN A 41 15.23 12.87 -0.55
N CYS A 42 15.84 14.03 -0.30
CA CYS A 42 16.07 15.03 -1.33
C CYS A 42 16.86 14.47 -2.53
N PHE A 43 17.95 13.74 -2.26
CA PHE A 43 18.75 13.12 -3.32
C PHE A 43 18.03 11.94 -3.97
N ARG A 44 17.39 11.08 -3.16
CA ARG A 44 16.83 9.82 -3.63
C ARG A 44 15.52 9.98 -4.39
N TYR A 45 14.63 10.85 -3.91
CA TYR A 45 13.24 10.92 -4.35
C TYR A 45 12.90 12.23 -5.05
N LEU A 46 13.54 13.33 -4.65
CA LEU A 46 13.19 14.67 -5.12
C LEU A 46 14.10 15.18 -6.23
N ASN A 47 15.06 14.37 -6.70
CA ASN A 47 16.01 14.70 -7.74
C ASN A 47 16.80 15.99 -7.47
N VAL A 48 17.10 16.25 -6.19
CA VAL A 48 17.92 17.40 -5.77
C VAL A 48 19.38 17.09 -6.07
N GLY A 49 20.05 17.97 -6.82
CA GLY A 49 21.38 17.68 -7.37
C GLY A 49 22.54 18.00 -6.43
N SER A 50 22.28 18.72 -5.33
CA SER A 50 23.35 19.16 -4.41
C SER A 50 22.89 19.33 -2.97
N LEU A 51 23.84 19.21 -2.04
CA LEU A 51 23.58 19.44 -0.62
C LEU A 51 23.23 20.91 -0.33
N ARG A 52 23.75 21.86 -1.12
CA ARG A 52 23.41 23.28 -0.98
C ARG A 52 21.92 23.50 -1.25
N GLU A 53 21.43 23.01 -2.40
CA GLU A 53 20.02 23.08 -2.77
C GLU A 53 19.13 22.37 -1.72
N ALA A 54 19.56 21.22 -1.20
CA ALA A 54 18.82 20.52 -0.15
C ALA A 54 18.76 21.30 1.18
N LYS A 55 19.82 22.05 1.53
CA LYS A 55 19.89 22.89 2.74
C LYS A 55 19.10 24.19 2.62
N GLU A 56 18.98 24.74 1.42
CA GLU A 56 18.20 25.94 1.13
C GLU A 56 16.70 25.66 1.08
N MET A 57 16.31 24.39 0.90
CA MET A 57 14.92 23.95 0.90
C MET A 57 14.26 24.12 2.28
N THR A 58 13.10 24.77 2.31
CA THR A 58 12.30 24.89 3.53
C THR A 58 11.64 23.57 3.89
N LEU A 59 11.31 23.34 5.17
CA LEU A 59 10.58 22.15 5.59
C LEU A 59 9.22 22.03 4.89
N GLY A 60 8.51 23.13 4.68
CA GLY A 60 7.23 23.14 3.98
C GLY A 60 7.36 22.69 2.52
N GLU A 61 8.39 23.18 1.82
CA GLU A 61 8.70 22.75 0.46
C GLU A 61 9.10 21.28 0.40
N TYR A 62 9.95 20.83 1.33
CA TYR A 62 10.33 19.43 1.45
C TYR A 62 9.11 18.51 1.61
N PHE A 63 8.21 18.82 2.54
CA PHE A 63 7.00 18.01 2.77
C PHE A 63 6.06 18.02 1.56
N LEU A 64 5.91 19.16 0.88
CA LEU A 64 5.10 19.25 -0.33
C LEU A 64 5.68 18.37 -1.45
N ARG A 65 7.00 18.46 -1.69
CA ARG A 65 7.70 17.66 -2.70
C ARG A 65 7.64 16.16 -2.37
N MET A 66 7.79 15.77 -1.10
CA MET A 66 7.61 14.38 -0.67
C MET A 66 6.19 13.87 -0.88
N ARG A 67 5.18 14.68 -0.57
CA ARG A 67 3.79 14.34 -0.85
C ARG A 67 3.54 14.14 -2.35
N ALA A 68 4.06 15.06 -3.19
CA ALA A 68 3.96 14.93 -4.64
C ALA A 68 4.66 13.66 -5.16
N TYR A 69 5.84 13.33 -4.62
CA TYR A 69 6.54 12.09 -4.94
C TYR A 69 5.69 10.86 -4.61
N ILE A 70 5.09 10.79 -3.42
CA ILE A 70 4.22 9.68 -3.01
C ILE A 70 3.02 9.53 -3.96
N LEU A 71 2.36 10.64 -4.32
CA LEU A 71 1.25 10.62 -5.27
C LEU A 71 1.69 10.09 -6.64
N LYS A 72 2.87 10.51 -7.13
CA LYS A 72 3.44 9.99 -8.38
C LYS A 72 3.72 8.48 -8.32
N GLN A 73 4.13 7.95 -7.16
CA GLN A 73 4.28 6.51 -6.98
C GLN A 73 2.93 5.78 -7.02
N LEU A 74 1.86 6.37 -6.46
CA LEU A 74 0.51 5.82 -6.56
C LEU A 74 0.01 5.83 -8.02
N ASP A 75 0.28 6.89 -8.78
CA ASP A 75 -0.03 6.95 -10.21
C ASP A 75 0.65 5.81 -10.98
N GLU A 76 1.92 5.56 -10.69
CA GLU A 76 2.68 4.50 -11.35
C GLU A 76 2.19 3.10 -10.95
N GLN A 77 1.85 2.89 -9.67
CA GLN A 77 1.23 1.65 -9.22
C GLN A 77 -0.10 1.40 -9.94
N GLU A 78 -0.98 2.39 -9.99
CA GLU A 78 -2.26 2.30 -10.71
C GLU A 78 -2.03 1.91 -12.18
N ARG A 79 -1.06 2.55 -12.85
CA ARG A 79 -0.69 2.22 -14.23
C ARG A 79 -0.25 0.76 -14.39
N LEU A 80 0.58 0.25 -13.48
CA LEU A 80 1.05 -1.14 -13.50
C LEU A 80 -0.09 -2.13 -13.26
N TYR A 81 -0.99 -1.84 -12.31
CA TYR A 81 -2.16 -2.68 -12.04
C TYR A 81 -3.14 -2.67 -13.20
N ASN A 82 -3.37 -1.53 -13.86
CA ASN A 82 -4.14 -1.43 -15.09
C ASN A 82 -3.57 -2.33 -16.19
N GLN A 83 -2.24 -2.33 -16.37
CA GLN A 83 -1.59 -3.19 -17.35
C GLN A 83 -1.72 -4.67 -17.00
N ALA A 84 -1.48 -5.03 -15.73
CA ALA A 84 -1.64 -6.41 -15.27
C ALA A 84 -3.08 -6.92 -15.47
N TRP A 85 -4.08 -6.08 -15.17
CA TRP A 85 -5.49 -6.40 -15.38
C TRP A 85 -5.82 -6.64 -16.86
N LEU A 86 -5.31 -5.78 -17.76
CA LEU A 86 -5.48 -5.98 -19.21
C LEU A 86 -4.83 -7.28 -19.69
N VAL A 87 -3.63 -7.59 -19.22
CA VAL A 87 -2.94 -8.85 -19.54
C VAL A 87 -3.75 -10.06 -19.04
N ALA A 88 -4.33 -10.00 -17.85
CA ALA A 88 -5.16 -11.07 -17.30
C ALA A 88 -6.46 -11.30 -18.09
N ARG A 89 -6.94 -10.31 -18.86
CA ARG A 89 -8.07 -10.48 -19.79
C ARG A 89 -7.67 -11.17 -21.09
N VAL A 90 -6.44 -10.95 -21.55
CA VAL A 90 -5.89 -11.61 -22.74
C VAL A 90 -5.41 -13.02 -22.43
N PHE A 91 -4.87 -13.25 -21.23
CA PHE A 91 -4.44 -14.54 -20.71
C PHE A 91 -5.23 -14.85 -19.43
N PRO A 92 -6.46 -15.39 -19.56
CA PRO A 92 -7.33 -15.70 -18.42
C PRO A 92 -6.62 -16.57 -17.39
N ALA A 93 -6.38 -16.03 -16.21
CA ALA A 93 -6.15 -16.84 -15.02
C ALA A 93 -7.53 -17.21 -14.46
N VAL A 94 -7.92 -18.46 -14.66
CA VAL A 94 -9.14 -19.04 -14.07
C VAL A 94 -8.76 -19.93 -12.90
N ASP A 95 -9.59 -19.95 -11.86
CA ASP A 95 -9.44 -20.91 -10.77
C ASP A 95 -9.68 -22.32 -11.32
N ALA A 96 -8.73 -23.23 -11.10
CA ALA A 96 -8.79 -24.59 -11.63
C ALA A 96 -9.96 -25.42 -11.07
N LYS A 97 -10.56 -25.02 -9.95
CA LYS A 97 -11.68 -25.72 -9.29
C LYS A 97 -13.04 -25.17 -9.70
N THR A 98 -13.18 -23.84 -9.82
CA THR A 98 -14.48 -23.21 -10.14
C THR A 98 -14.61 -22.80 -11.61
N GLY A 99 -13.49 -22.64 -12.33
CA GLY A 99 -13.48 -22.17 -13.71
C GLY A 99 -13.75 -20.67 -13.87
N GLU A 100 -13.90 -19.93 -12.77
CA GLU A 100 -14.14 -18.49 -12.77
C GLU A 100 -12.84 -17.70 -12.85
N TYR A 101 -12.91 -16.47 -13.39
CA TYR A 101 -11.76 -15.56 -13.42
C TYR A 101 -11.31 -15.20 -12.00
N VAL A 102 -10.00 -15.32 -11.75
CA VAL A 102 -9.41 -14.98 -10.43
C VAL A 102 -9.54 -13.49 -10.10
N VAL A 103 -9.62 -12.63 -11.12
CA VAL A 103 -9.79 -11.18 -10.97
C VAL A 103 -10.97 -10.71 -11.82
N THR A 104 -11.98 -10.17 -11.16
CA THR A 104 -13.22 -9.69 -11.80
C THR A 104 -13.19 -8.20 -12.10
N ASP A 105 -12.82 -7.38 -11.12
CA ASP A 105 -12.71 -5.93 -11.25
C ASP A 105 -11.27 -5.50 -10.99
N ILE A 106 -10.87 -4.37 -11.57
CA ILE A 106 -9.59 -3.76 -11.24
C ILE A 106 -9.55 -3.25 -9.80
N ALA A 107 -10.70 -2.83 -9.27
CA ALA A 107 -10.84 -2.41 -7.87
C ALA A 107 -10.55 -3.55 -6.88
N ASP A 108 -10.70 -4.81 -7.32
CA ASP A 108 -10.33 -5.99 -6.51
C ASP A 108 -8.81 -6.10 -6.33
N VAL A 109 -8.04 -5.50 -7.24
CA VAL A 109 -6.56 -5.56 -7.25
C VAL A 109 -5.94 -4.27 -6.76
N PHE A 110 -6.51 -3.11 -7.13
CA PHE A 110 -5.99 -1.81 -6.75
C PHE A 110 -7.08 -0.75 -6.55
N ASP A 111 -7.22 -0.29 -5.31
CA ASP A 111 -8.07 0.85 -4.92
C ASP A 111 -7.17 2.04 -4.55
N ARG A 112 -7.05 2.97 -5.50
CA ARG A 112 -6.23 4.18 -5.35
C ARG A 112 -6.68 5.04 -4.17
N GLU A 113 -7.99 5.30 -4.03
CA GLU A 113 -8.53 6.19 -3.00
C GLU A 113 -8.26 5.62 -1.61
N LYS A 114 -8.42 4.31 -1.44
CA LYS A 114 -8.09 3.61 -0.20
C LYS A 114 -6.61 3.71 0.13
N ARG A 115 -5.73 3.47 -0.86
CA ARG A 115 -4.26 3.59 -0.68
C ARG A 115 -3.85 5.01 -0.28
N GLU A 116 -4.39 6.01 -0.95
CA GLU A 116 -4.11 7.41 -0.62
C GLU A 116 -4.57 7.76 0.80
N ALA A 117 -5.75 7.28 1.21
CA ALA A 117 -6.26 7.46 2.56
C ALA A 117 -5.37 6.78 3.62
N GLU A 118 -4.93 5.54 3.38
CA GLU A 118 -4.01 4.82 4.26
C GLU A 118 -2.69 5.57 4.47
N ILE A 119 -2.15 6.18 3.40
CA ILE A 119 -0.86 6.89 3.44
C ILE A 119 -0.98 8.24 4.15
N PHE A 120 -1.99 9.06 3.81
CA PHE A 120 -2.03 10.46 4.26
C PHE A 120 -2.92 10.71 5.49
N ARG A 121 -3.94 9.88 5.73
CA ARG A 121 -4.80 10.05 6.92
C ARG A 121 -4.27 9.25 8.12
N GLY A 122 -3.35 8.30 7.88
CA GLY A 122 -3.09 7.20 8.79
C GLY A 122 -4.31 6.29 8.90
N GLN A 123 -4.12 5.02 9.24
CA GLN A 123 -5.28 4.23 9.64
C GLN A 123 -5.89 4.90 10.88
N PRO A 124 -7.20 5.19 10.87
CA PRO A 124 -7.86 5.77 12.04
C PRO A 124 -7.60 4.84 13.23
N THR A 125 -7.19 5.38 14.37
CA THR A 125 -7.00 4.58 15.58
C THR A 125 -8.32 3.88 15.95
N LYS A 126 -8.25 2.77 16.71
CA LYS A 126 -9.45 2.04 17.16
C LYS A 126 -10.44 2.96 17.92
N GLU A 127 -9.97 4.05 18.50
CA GLU A 127 -10.77 5.06 19.19
C GLU A 127 -11.41 6.05 18.21
N GLU A 128 -10.67 6.56 17.23
CA GLU A 128 -11.22 7.41 16.16
C GLU A 128 -12.26 6.68 15.31
N GLN A 129 -12.07 5.37 15.07
CA GLN A 129 -13.05 4.52 14.39
C GLN A 129 -14.37 4.38 15.16
N LYS A 130 -14.32 4.47 16.50
CA LYS A 130 -15.52 4.44 17.35
C LYS A 130 -16.20 5.81 17.43
N SER A 131 -15.53 6.88 17.00
CA SER A 131 -16.10 8.22 17.05
C SER A 131 -17.36 8.33 16.18
N ASP A 132 -18.33 9.08 16.68
CA ASP A 132 -19.61 9.25 16.03
C ASP A 132 -19.47 10.03 14.70
N ALA A 133 -18.46 10.91 14.63
CA ALA A 133 -18.06 11.62 13.42
C ALA A 133 -17.53 10.66 12.34
N PHE A 134 -16.66 9.71 12.70
CA PHE A 134 -16.14 8.71 11.78
C PHE A 134 -17.27 7.81 11.23
N ARG A 135 -18.19 7.35 12.10
CA ARG A 135 -19.36 6.56 11.68
C ARG A 135 -20.30 7.29 10.73
N ARG A 136 -20.40 8.62 10.84
CA ARG A 136 -21.17 9.46 9.90
C ARG A 136 -20.44 9.55 8.57
N LEU A 137 -19.13 9.75 8.60
CA LEU A 137 -18.30 9.82 7.39
C LEU A 137 -18.36 8.52 6.59
N MET A 138 -18.27 7.36 7.26
CA MET A 138 -18.38 6.05 6.61
C MET A 138 -19.75 5.84 5.95
N ARG A 139 -20.84 6.24 6.61
CA ARG A 139 -22.19 6.18 6.01
C ARG A 139 -22.33 7.07 4.77
N VAL A 140 -21.66 8.22 4.74
CA VAL A 140 -21.64 9.09 3.55
C VAL A 140 -20.85 8.44 2.43
N LYS A 141 -19.69 7.84 2.74
CA LYS A 141 -18.88 7.09 1.77
C LYS A 141 -19.66 5.92 1.15
N GLU A 142 -20.30 5.10 1.98
CA GLU A 142 -21.14 3.97 1.53
C GLU A 142 -22.28 4.42 0.60
N ARG A 143 -22.90 5.57 0.87
CA ARG A 143 -23.93 6.14 0.00
C ARG A 143 -23.37 6.62 -1.33
N GLN A 144 -22.19 7.24 -1.34
CA GLN A 144 -21.53 7.69 -2.57
C GLN A 144 -21.07 6.51 -3.43
N GLU A 145 -20.56 5.45 -2.82
CA GLU A 145 -20.20 4.20 -3.52
C GLU A 145 -21.44 3.50 -4.10
N ALA A 146 -22.53 3.45 -3.34
CA ALA A 146 -23.81 2.93 -3.82
C ALA A 146 -24.38 3.77 -4.98
N PHE A 147 -24.15 5.09 -4.98
CA PHE A 147 -24.54 5.97 -6.08
C PHE A 147 -23.67 5.73 -7.32
N ARG A 148 -22.34 5.64 -7.19
CA ARG A 148 -21.43 5.29 -8.29
C ARG A 148 -21.78 3.94 -8.92
N LYS A 149 -22.09 2.91 -8.10
CA LYS A 149 -22.46 1.56 -8.59
C LYS A 149 -23.81 1.49 -9.30
N ARG A 150 -24.73 2.42 -9.02
CA ARG A 150 -26.04 2.48 -9.69
C ARG A 150 -26.00 3.19 -11.04
N GLY A 151 -24.85 3.72 -11.45
CA GLY A 151 -24.71 4.54 -12.65
C GLY A 151 -25.47 5.84 -12.45
N GLY A 152 -24.83 6.84 -11.83
CA GLY A 152 -25.39 8.18 -11.82
C GLY A 152 -25.54 8.69 -13.25
N ASP A 153 -26.73 9.19 -13.58
CA ASP A 153 -27.06 9.83 -14.87
C ASP A 153 -26.03 10.90 -15.28
#